data_AF-A0A9K3CM15-F1
#
_entry.id   AF-A0A9K3CM15-F1
#
_cell.length_a   1.000
_cell.length_b   1.000
_cell.length_c   1.000
_cell.angle_alpha   90.00
_cell.angle_beta   90.00
_cell.angle_gamma   90.00
#
_symmetry.space_group_name_H-M   'P 1'
#
loop_
_entity.id
_entity.type
_entity.pdbx_description
1 polymer ?
#
loop_
_entity_poly.entity_id
_entity_poly.type
_entity_poly.pdbx_seq_one_letter_code
_entity_poly.pdbx_strand_id
1 'polypeptide(L)'
;MSFSLGPGWTFDSISMRDGEGICTVREREREGGAELVVKSGDAEVCVVHLRRTEYVSDPIEGCEGQGTYDTVSRGTGLRPLPLPLPQPLPLPLPIAVVNTDRECESVCPLNDSSESDSIREREKQDKKDKKKQKKKQKAKKVKAPAGILPVRVVEGEIEDIVDMLGAAGIYTLIDLHQDLLSRNTCGEGIPQWLLPNERILHAAPFPEPVEQVGYPLDQDGNPDLQDCLSREFATYYLADAVGYLFGALYENKNVMHDNDPSNRYTGYRLLDNLMLHYNAVSTRFAGHPMVLGYDLLNEPFVGEADLHPMYLINPAKFEEEVLAPFYAQIIERIYRNDPNHLFFFEPVVSSFLPTGLGKGGPGIDTVPASQQVFSFHTYCGPSTSDGDPKYYIPCILEDTALFDMRVEDMEKMGTGAMVTEFGAIPNDADGLQDIDYVTQLVETAGLGWIYWQYKGYMDLTTAAGGMGIGEGLFNEDGSAQMEKVRALGHPYARRVQGHLEYASFEQAGNHYHATLNITGVSEVFLNPDLTYPDNGVMVDISTVSGGDAGFYWDRENVLVVEPLNGADWSYMHLDLWDYPV
;
A
#
# COMPACT_ATOMS: atom_id res chain seq x y z
N MET A 1 -6.43 10.47 33.79
CA MET A 1 -6.36 10.17 35.23
C MET A 1 -6.57 8.67 35.43
N SER A 2 -5.66 7.96 36.06
CA SER A 2 -5.81 6.53 36.40
C SER A 2 -6.57 6.36 37.73
N PHE A 3 -7.60 5.52 37.76
CA PHE A 3 -8.33 5.16 38.98
C PHE A 3 -8.09 3.68 39.34
N SER A 4 -7.93 3.39 40.63
CA SER A 4 -7.83 2.02 41.16
C SER A 4 -9.12 1.70 41.92
N LEU A 5 -9.91 0.74 41.45
CA LEU A 5 -11.00 0.12 42.21
C LEU A 5 -10.62 -1.31 42.57
N GLY A 6 -11.11 -1.80 43.71
CA GLY A 6 -10.75 -3.11 44.26
C GLY A 6 -11.16 -4.30 43.38
N PRO A 7 -10.71 -5.52 43.70
CA PRO A 7 -10.92 -6.71 42.87
C PRO A 7 -12.42 -7.05 42.68
N GLY A 8 -12.83 -7.25 41.42
CA GLY A 8 -14.17 -7.70 41.02
C GLY A 8 -15.01 -6.73 40.16
N TRP A 9 -14.40 -5.66 39.65
CA TRP A 9 -15.01 -4.71 38.72
C TRP A 9 -14.29 -4.75 37.37
N THR A 10 -15.03 -4.75 36.25
CA THR A 10 -14.49 -4.66 34.88
C THR A 10 -15.15 -3.51 34.13
N PHE A 11 -14.38 -2.79 33.32
CA PHE A 11 -14.86 -1.77 32.37
C PHE A 11 -14.48 -2.19 30.96
N ASP A 12 -15.33 -1.91 29.96
CA ASP A 12 -14.97 -2.04 28.54
C ASP A 12 -14.49 -0.70 27.90
N SER A 13 -14.79 0.47 28.49
CA SER A 13 -14.10 1.79 28.33
C SER A 13 -15.03 2.97 28.66
N ILE A 14 -14.47 4.12 29.07
CA ILE A 14 -15.15 5.43 29.11
C ILE A 14 -14.15 6.51 28.67
N SER A 15 -14.45 7.25 27.61
CA SER A 15 -13.69 8.41 27.14
C SER A 15 -14.56 9.68 27.23
N MET A 16 -14.01 10.76 27.78
CA MET A 16 -14.64 12.10 27.79
C MET A 16 -13.58 13.19 27.58
N ARG A 17 -13.83 14.10 26.63
CA ARG A 17 -13.07 15.34 26.41
C ARG A 17 -14.03 16.51 26.59
N ASP A 18 -13.71 17.44 27.48
CA ASP A 18 -14.20 18.83 27.40
C ASP A 18 -13.00 19.75 27.67
N GLY A 19 -12.86 20.76 26.82
CA GLY A 19 -11.68 21.60 26.65
C GLY A 19 -11.46 22.63 27.74
N GLU A 20 -12.43 22.89 28.64
CA GLU A 20 -12.27 23.92 29.68
C GLU A 20 -13.06 23.59 30.96
N GLY A 21 -12.57 22.64 31.77
CA GLY A 21 -13.14 22.41 33.11
C GLY A 21 -12.50 21.28 33.91
N ILE A 22 -12.32 21.49 35.22
CA ILE A 22 -11.88 20.44 36.15
C ILE A 22 -13.09 19.51 36.42
N CYS A 23 -13.11 18.33 35.80
CA CYS A 23 -14.11 17.30 36.11
C CYS A 23 -13.81 16.66 37.48
N THR A 24 -14.83 16.57 38.35
CA THR A 24 -14.73 15.80 39.60
C THR A 24 -15.58 14.54 39.51
N VAL A 25 -14.95 13.39 39.73
CA VAL A 25 -15.59 12.08 39.77
C VAL A 25 -15.89 11.71 41.22
N ARG A 26 -17.12 11.24 41.51
CA ARG A 26 -17.48 10.68 42.82
C ARG A 26 -18.20 9.35 42.65
N GLU A 27 -17.78 8.37 43.44
CA GLU A 27 -18.45 7.09 43.60
C GLU A 27 -19.63 7.21 44.58
N ARG A 28 -20.79 6.64 44.23
CA ARG A 28 -21.88 6.37 45.18
C ARG A 28 -22.22 4.88 45.17
N GLU A 29 -22.14 4.24 46.33
CA GLU A 29 -22.69 2.90 46.53
C GLU A 29 -24.22 2.95 46.61
N ARG A 30 -24.88 2.04 45.89
CA ARG A 30 -26.31 1.71 46.03
C ARG A 30 -26.47 0.20 46.18
N GLU A 31 -27.57 -0.24 46.78
CA GLU A 31 -27.91 -1.67 46.80
C GLU A 31 -28.05 -2.19 45.36
N GLY A 32 -27.11 -3.03 44.93
CA GLY A 32 -27.10 -3.70 43.62
C GLY A 32 -26.15 -3.11 42.55
N GLY A 33 -25.34 -2.10 42.85
CA GLY A 33 -24.36 -1.54 41.90
C GLY A 33 -23.70 -0.24 42.35
N ALA A 34 -22.77 0.28 41.55
CA ALA A 34 -22.14 1.58 41.76
C ALA A 34 -22.56 2.58 40.66
N GLU A 35 -22.70 3.85 41.02
CA GLU A 35 -22.93 4.94 40.08
C GLU A 35 -21.70 5.84 39.99
N LEU A 36 -21.28 6.15 38.75
CA LEU A 36 -20.20 7.07 38.45
C LEU A 36 -20.82 8.36 37.91
N VAL A 37 -20.67 9.47 38.66
CA VAL A 37 -21.24 10.77 38.30
C VAL A 37 -20.12 11.72 37.90
N VAL A 38 -20.19 12.24 36.67
CA VAL A 38 -19.26 13.24 36.14
C VAL A 38 -19.92 14.61 36.16
N LYS A 39 -19.30 15.56 36.85
CA LYS A 39 -19.75 16.96 36.92
C LYS A 39 -18.79 17.89 36.18
N SER A 40 -19.36 18.85 35.45
CA SER A 40 -18.66 20.05 34.96
C SER A 40 -19.32 21.27 35.61
N GLY A 41 -18.60 21.94 36.52
CA GLY A 41 -19.20 22.93 37.41
C GLY A 41 -20.31 22.35 38.30
N ASP A 42 -21.47 23.02 38.37
CA ASP A 42 -22.65 22.57 39.12
C ASP A 42 -23.60 21.65 38.32
N ALA A 43 -23.31 21.41 37.03
CA ALA A 43 -24.14 20.58 36.16
C ALA A 43 -23.66 19.11 36.14
N GLU A 44 -24.60 18.17 36.18
CA GLU A 44 -24.33 16.74 35.96
C GLU A 44 -24.31 16.47 34.46
N VAL A 45 -23.16 16.02 33.94
CA VAL A 45 -22.91 15.86 32.50
C VAL A 45 -23.14 14.43 32.06
N CYS A 46 -22.81 13.45 32.91
CA CYS A 46 -23.06 12.04 32.63
C CYS A 46 -23.23 11.22 33.92
N VAL A 47 -24.10 10.22 33.89
CA VAL A 47 -24.28 9.21 34.95
C VAL A 47 -24.12 7.83 34.32
N VAL A 48 -23.10 7.09 34.74
CA VAL A 48 -22.85 5.71 34.29
C VAL A 48 -23.21 4.74 35.41
N HIS A 49 -24.04 3.75 35.08
CA HIS A 49 -24.48 2.72 36.01
C HIS A 49 -23.64 1.45 35.84
N LEU A 50 -22.97 1.01 36.91
CA LEU A 50 -22.16 -0.20 36.92
C LEU A 50 -22.92 -1.34 37.61
N ARG A 51 -22.96 -2.51 36.95
CA ARG A 51 -23.51 -3.76 37.51
C ARG A 51 -22.40 -4.78 37.73
N ARG A 52 -22.55 -5.57 38.79
CA ARG A 52 -21.66 -6.68 39.12
C ARG A 52 -22.08 -7.93 38.35
N THR A 53 -21.18 -8.51 37.56
CA THR A 53 -21.38 -9.80 36.88
C THR A 53 -20.71 -10.91 37.69
N GLU A 54 -21.49 -11.90 38.14
CA GLU A 54 -20.95 -13.13 38.75
C GLU A 54 -20.71 -14.17 37.64
N TYR A 55 -19.46 -14.58 37.44
CA TYR A 55 -19.10 -15.70 36.57
C TYR A 55 -19.34 -17.01 37.31
N VAL A 56 -20.24 -17.86 36.80
CA VAL A 56 -20.39 -19.27 37.23
C VAL A 56 -19.66 -20.14 36.21
N SER A 57 -18.63 -20.86 36.64
CA SER A 57 -17.98 -21.90 35.85
C SER A 57 -18.59 -23.25 36.20
N ASP A 58 -19.17 -23.95 35.22
CA ASP A 58 -19.57 -25.35 35.36
C ASP A 58 -18.37 -26.26 35.05
N PRO A 59 -18.08 -27.28 35.89
CA PRO A 59 -16.96 -28.19 35.67
C PRO A 59 -17.35 -29.35 34.72
N ILE A 60 -16.48 -29.64 33.76
CA ILE A 60 -16.53 -30.86 32.95
C ILE A 60 -15.84 -31.99 33.74
N GLU A 61 -16.62 -32.96 34.20
CA GLU A 61 -16.17 -34.28 34.67
C GLU A 61 -15.90 -35.21 33.48
N GLY A 62 -14.78 -35.96 33.50
CA GLY A 62 -14.62 -37.13 32.63
C GLY A 62 -13.21 -37.68 32.43
N CYS A 63 -12.91 -38.76 33.16
CA CYS A 63 -11.91 -39.82 32.91
C CYS A 63 -10.49 -39.71 33.51
N GLU A 64 -10.29 -40.64 34.45
CA GLU A 64 -9.10 -41.01 35.21
C GLU A 64 -7.99 -41.67 34.36
N GLY A 65 -6.73 -41.56 34.81
CA GLY A 65 -5.60 -42.34 34.30
C GLY A 65 -4.31 -42.14 35.08
N GLN A 66 -3.99 -43.08 35.96
CA GLN A 66 -2.79 -43.19 36.80
C GLN A 66 -1.44 -43.16 36.03
N GLY A 67 -0.38 -42.68 36.69
CA GLY A 67 0.96 -43.30 36.54
C GLY A 67 2.17 -42.39 36.35
N THR A 68 2.91 -42.20 37.46
CA THR A 68 4.38 -42.28 37.60
C THR A 68 5.35 -41.43 36.76
N TYR A 69 6.19 -40.70 37.49
CA TYR A 69 7.53 -40.24 37.11
C TYR A 69 8.36 -41.36 36.47
N ASP A 70 9.06 -41.02 35.37
CA ASP A 70 10.32 -41.68 35.03
C ASP A 70 11.31 -40.69 34.40
N THR A 71 12.56 -40.84 34.84
CA THR A 71 13.74 -40.10 34.36
C THR A 71 14.49 -40.96 33.33
N VAL A 72 15.36 -40.30 32.54
CA VAL A 72 16.50 -40.84 31.78
C VAL A 72 16.23 -41.22 30.29
N SER A 73 16.80 -40.46 29.36
CA SER A 73 18.07 -40.84 28.69
C SER A 73 18.48 -39.86 27.58
N ARG A 74 19.80 -39.67 27.48
CA ARG A 74 20.53 -38.96 26.42
C ARG A 74 20.34 -39.62 25.06
N GLY A 75 20.09 -38.81 24.03
CA GLY A 75 20.21 -39.19 22.61
C GLY A 75 21.00 -38.11 21.85
N THR A 76 22.11 -38.53 21.26
CA THR A 76 23.12 -37.74 20.56
C THR A 76 22.69 -37.24 19.19
N GLY A 77 23.01 -35.97 18.89
CA GLY A 77 23.66 -35.55 17.64
C GLY A 77 22.78 -35.36 16.40
N LEU A 78 22.60 -34.09 16.01
CA LEU A 78 22.89 -33.56 14.67
C LEU A 78 22.77 -32.02 14.74
N ARG A 79 23.89 -31.32 14.50
CA ARG A 79 23.95 -29.85 14.37
C ARG A 79 23.49 -29.46 12.96
N PRO A 80 22.62 -28.46 12.78
CA PRO A 80 22.59 -27.68 11.53
C PRO A 80 23.76 -26.69 11.54
N LEU A 81 24.52 -26.65 10.44
CA LEU A 81 25.51 -25.61 10.17
C LEU A 81 24.82 -24.25 10.04
N PRO A 82 25.38 -23.15 10.58
CA PRO A 82 24.89 -21.81 10.28
C PRO A 82 25.23 -21.44 8.83
N LEU A 83 24.22 -21.01 8.07
CA LEU A 83 24.40 -20.32 6.80
C LEU A 83 25.13 -18.99 7.05
N PRO A 84 26.10 -18.59 6.21
CA PRO A 84 26.77 -17.31 6.37
C PRO A 84 25.83 -16.17 5.98
N LEU A 85 25.67 -15.20 6.89
CA LEU A 85 25.05 -13.90 6.62
C LEU A 85 25.81 -13.19 5.48
N PRO A 86 25.14 -12.55 4.51
CA PRO A 86 25.82 -11.71 3.52
C PRO A 86 26.35 -10.45 4.21
N GLN A 87 27.64 -10.15 4.00
CA GLN A 87 28.23 -8.90 4.48
C GLN A 87 27.74 -7.72 3.61
N PRO A 88 27.49 -6.54 4.19
CA PRO A 88 27.13 -5.35 3.43
C PRO A 88 28.29 -4.88 2.54
N LEU A 89 27.98 -4.61 1.28
CA LEU A 89 28.88 -3.94 0.34
C LEU A 89 29.11 -2.48 0.79
N PRO A 90 30.35 -1.96 0.73
CA PRO A 90 30.60 -0.56 1.04
C PRO A 90 30.02 0.35 -0.06
N LEU A 91 29.17 1.29 0.32
CA LEU A 91 28.68 2.36 -0.56
C LEU A 91 29.84 3.29 -0.99
N PRO A 92 29.85 3.80 -2.24
CA PRO A 92 30.82 4.81 -2.66
C PRO A 92 30.50 6.19 -2.07
N LEU A 93 31.57 6.91 -1.72
CA LEU A 93 31.54 8.28 -1.19
C LEU A 93 30.83 9.27 -2.14
N PRO A 94 30.21 10.35 -1.61
CA PRO A 94 29.36 11.25 -2.39
C PRO A 94 30.18 12.05 -3.41
N ILE A 95 29.69 12.06 -4.66
CA ILE A 95 30.20 12.93 -5.72
C ILE A 95 29.60 14.32 -5.49
N ALA A 96 30.45 15.29 -5.19
CA ALA A 96 30.08 16.70 -5.15
C ALA A 96 29.64 17.19 -6.53
N VAL A 97 28.39 17.66 -6.63
CA VAL A 97 27.87 18.35 -7.81
C VAL A 97 28.45 19.76 -7.81
N VAL A 98 29.46 19.98 -8.65
CA VAL A 98 30.00 21.32 -8.92
C VAL A 98 29.11 21.99 -9.96
N ASN A 99 28.41 23.04 -9.53
CA ASN A 99 27.65 23.95 -10.37
C ASN A 99 28.63 24.80 -11.19
N THR A 100 28.57 24.76 -12.52
CA THR A 100 29.41 25.62 -13.38
C THR A 100 28.57 26.43 -14.35
N ASP A 101 28.19 27.62 -13.91
CA ASP A 101 27.98 28.79 -14.76
C ASP A 101 28.97 29.88 -14.33
N ARG A 102 30.03 30.07 -15.13
CA ARG A 102 30.63 31.38 -15.52
C ARG A 102 32.05 31.22 -16.07
N GLU A 103 32.24 31.84 -17.23
CA GLU A 103 33.49 32.08 -17.92
C GLU A 103 34.49 32.91 -17.07
N CYS A 104 35.77 32.55 -17.11
CA CYS A 104 36.87 33.53 -17.11
C CYS A 104 38.18 32.92 -17.65
N GLU A 105 38.79 33.66 -18.57
CA GLU A 105 40.08 33.43 -19.23
C GLU A 105 41.27 33.60 -18.28
N SER A 106 42.35 32.82 -18.46
CA SER A 106 43.74 33.32 -18.68
C SER A 106 44.87 32.29 -18.35
N VAL A 107 45.65 31.98 -19.40
CA VAL A 107 47.13 31.85 -19.49
C VAL A 107 47.91 30.79 -18.65
N CYS A 108 48.26 29.67 -19.33
CA CYS A 108 49.60 29.02 -19.60
C CYS A 108 50.82 29.18 -18.65
N PRO A 109 51.92 28.36 -18.76
CA PRO A 109 52.12 27.04 -19.42
C PRO A 109 52.94 26.02 -18.58
N LEU A 110 52.84 24.71 -18.85
CA LEU A 110 54.00 23.81 -18.74
C LEU A 110 53.93 22.71 -19.81
N ASN A 111 55.01 22.64 -20.59
CA ASN A 111 55.31 21.58 -21.56
C ASN A 111 55.53 20.25 -20.82
N ASP A 112 54.96 19.16 -21.34
CA ASP A 112 55.78 17.97 -21.55
C ASP A 112 55.23 17.09 -22.69
N SER A 113 56.06 16.94 -23.71
CA SER A 113 55.77 16.24 -24.96
C SER A 113 56.07 14.75 -24.81
N SER A 114 55.14 13.99 -24.22
CA SER A 114 55.14 12.52 -24.33
C SER A 114 53.76 11.84 -24.19
N GLU A 115 52.69 12.58 -23.84
CA GLU A 115 51.32 12.03 -23.72
C GLU A 115 50.46 12.14 -24.99
N SER A 116 50.90 12.85 -26.02
CA SER A 116 50.06 13.15 -27.20
C SER A 116 49.81 11.96 -28.13
N ASP A 117 50.69 10.95 -28.14
CA ASP A 117 50.53 9.78 -29.01
C ASP A 117 49.66 8.68 -28.37
N SER A 118 49.68 8.55 -27.04
CA SER A 118 48.86 7.56 -26.31
C SER A 118 47.38 7.98 -26.25
N ILE A 119 47.11 9.29 -26.17
CA ILE A 119 45.75 9.84 -26.22
C ILE A 119 45.17 9.69 -27.64
N ARG A 120 45.98 9.88 -28.68
CA ARG A 120 45.55 9.73 -30.08
C ARG A 120 45.21 8.29 -30.47
N GLU A 121 45.89 7.30 -29.88
CA GLU A 121 45.53 5.89 -30.06
C GLU A 121 44.27 5.51 -29.28
N ARG A 122 44.11 6.01 -28.04
CA ARG A 122 42.89 5.80 -27.25
C ARG A 122 41.65 6.40 -27.91
N GLU A 123 41.72 7.61 -28.46
CA GLU A 123 40.59 8.22 -29.19
C GLU A 123 40.23 7.49 -30.49
N LYS A 124 41.21 6.91 -31.18
CA LYS A 124 40.96 6.09 -32.38
C LYS A 124 40.31 4.76 -32.03
N GLN A 125 40.69 4.17 -30.89
CA GLN A 125 40.10 2.95 -30.37
C GLN A 125 38.66 3.22 -29.88
N ASP A 126 38.43 4.30 -29.15
CA ASP A 126 37.10 4.74 -28.69
C ASP A 126 36.15 5.06 -29.84
N LYS A 127 36.64 5.73 -30.90
CA LYS A 127 35.85 5.95 -32.12
C LYS A 127 35.55 4.65 -32.86
N LYS A 128 36.45 3.67 -32.86
CA LYS A 128 36.22 2.34 -33.44
C LYS A 128 35.20 1.55 -32.62
N ASP A 129 35.27 1.62 -31.30
CA ASP A 129 34.39 0.90 -30.37
C ASP A 129 32.98 1.52 -30.33
N LYS A 130 32.86 2.85 -30.38
CA LYS A 130 31.57 3.54 -30.63
C LYS A 130 30.98 3.21 -32.00
N LYS A 131 31.79 3.04 -33.05
CA LYS A 131 31.32 2.60 -34.39
C LYS A 131 30.90 1.13 -34.39
N LYS A 132 31.59 0.26 -33.64
CA LYS A 132 31.23 -1.15 -33.43
C LYS A 132 29.96 -1.30 -32.60
N GLN A 133 29.76 -0.48 -31.56
CA GLN A 133 28.53 -0.40 -30.78
C GLN A 133 27.36 0.12 -31.63
N LYS A 134 27.54 1.20 -32.41
CA LYS A 134 26.52 1.67 -33.37
C LYS A 134 26.19 0.63 -34.45
N LYS A 135 27.17 -0.16 -34.92
CA LYS A 135 26.93 -1.28 -35.85
C LYS A 135 26.25 -2.47 -35.18
N LYS A 136 26.55 -2.79 -33.92
CA LYS A 136 25.85 -3.82 -33.13
C LYS A 136 24.41 -3.41 -32.79
N GLN A 137 24.16 -2.13 -32.48
CA GLN A 137 22.81 -1.58 -32.30
C GLN A 137 22.02 -1.55 -33.62
N LYS A 138 22.65 -1.23 -34.76
CA LYS A 138 21.99 -1.32 -36.09
C LYS A 138 21.79 -2.76 -36.58
N ALA A 139 22.61 -3.72 -36.15
CA ALA A 139 22.50 -5.14 -36.55
C ALA A 139 21.60 -5.98 -35.62
N LYS A 140 21.11 -5.42 -34.51
CA LYS A 140 20.04 -5.99 -33.67
C LYS A 140 18.64 -5.41 -33.97
N LYS A 141 18.42 -4.83 -35.15
CA LYS A 141 17.05 -4.67 -35.68
C LYS A 141 16.54 -6.03 -36.19
N VAL A 142 16.33 -6.97 -35.26
CA VAL A 142 15.29 -7.96 -35.46
C VAL A 142 14.01 -7.15 -35.42
N LYS A 143 13.31 -7.07 -36.56
CA LYS A 143 11.94 -6.57 -36.60
C LYS A 143 11.15 -7.51 -35.69
N ALA A 144 10.89 -7.12 -34.44
CA ALA A 144 9.99 -7.93 -33.63
C ALA A 144 8.61 -7.90 -34.30
N PRO A 145 7.82 -8.97 -34.15
CA PRO A 145 6.44 -8.97 -34.62
C PRO A 145 5.73 -7.73 -34.06
N ALA A 146 4.90 -7.09 -34.88
CA ALA A 146 4.00 -6.08 -34.35
C ALA A 146 3.18 -6.72 -33.23
N GLY A 147 3.27 -6.16 -32.02
CA GLY A 147 2.56 -6.66 -30.82
C GLY A 147 3.43 -7.01 -29.59
N ILE A 148 4.76 -7.15 -29.72
CA ILE A 148 5.62 -7.60 -28.58
C ILE A 148 6.75 -6.58 -28.24
N LEU A 149 6.85 -5.49 -29.00
CA LEU A 149 7.94 -4.52 -28.91
C LEU A 149 7.86 -3.43 -27.80
N PRO A 150 6.72 -3.12 -27.13
CA PRO A 150 6.70 -2.11 -26.06
C PRO A 150 7.10 -2.64 -24.66
N VAL A 151 6.68 -3.85 -24.31
CA VAL A 151 6.71 -4.36 -22.92
C VAL A 151 8.13 -4.45 -22.35
N ARG A 152 9.09 -4.92 -23.14
CA ARG A 152 10.49 -5.12 -22.69
C ARG A 152 11.29 -3.85 -22.41
N VAL A 153 10.88 -2.71 -22.99
CA VAL A 153 11.59 -1.43 -22.76
C VAL A 153 11.10 -0.81 -21.46
N VAL A 154 9.78 -0.82 -21.25
CA VAL A 154 9.13 -0.33 -20.03
C VAL A 154 9.58 -1.17 -18.82
N GLU A 155 9.71 -2.48 -18.95
CA GLU A 155 10.29 -3.35 -17.90
C GLU A 155 11.75 -3.03 -17.55
N GLY A 156 12.51 -2.42 -18.47
CA GLY A 156 13.87 -1.96 -18.18
C GLY A 156 13.86 -0.73 -17.27
N GLU A 157 13.01 0.24 -17.60
CA GLU A 157 12.85 1.48 -16.84
C GLU A 157 12.23 1.21 -15.46
N ILE A 158 11.25 0.29 -15.36
CA ILE A 158 10.68 -0.14 -14.08
C ILE A 158 11.75 -0.84 -13.23
N GLU A 159 12.57 -1.75 -13.80
CA GLU A 159 13.65 -2.39 -13.03
C GLU A 159 14.65 -1.36 -12.49
N ASP A 160 15.03 -0.36 -13.28
CA ASP A 160 15.94 0.72 -12.82
C ASP A 160 15.32 1.51 -11.64
N ILE A 161 14.00 1.74 -11.64
CA ILE A 161 13.29 2.38 -10.52
C ILE A 161 13.27 1.46 -9.29
N VAL A 162 12.96 0.18 -9.46
CA VAL A 162 12.96 -0.83 -8.38
C VAL A 162 14.35 -0.93 -7.74
N ASP A 163 15.41 -0.95 -8.54
CA ASP A 163 16.79 -0.97 -8.06
C ASP A 163 17.15 0.31 -7.30
N MET A 164 16.71 1.47 -7.80
CA MET A 164 16.90 2.75 -7.13
C MET A 164 16.20 2.80 -5.77
N LEU A 165 14.93 2.37 -5.70
CA LEU A 165 14.18 2.26 -4.45
C LEU A 165 14.83 1.23 -3.51
N GLY A 166 15.26 0.10 -4.07
CA GLY A 166 15.94 -0.98 -3.39
C GLY A 166 17.24 -0.55 -2.71
N ALA A 167 18.04 0.29 -3.39
CA ALA A 167 19.27 0.87 -2.85
C ALA A 167 19.01 1.78 -1.64
N ALA A 168 17.79 2.34 -1.52
CA ALA A 168 17.32 3.09 -0.35
C ALA A 168 16.62 2.21 0.70
N GLY A 169 16.48 0.90 0.45
CA GLY A 169 15.81 -0.04 1.35
C GLY A 169 14.28 0.01 1.28
N ILE A 170 13.72 0.50 0.17
CA ILE A 170 12.28 0.56 -0.11
C ILE A 170 11.91 -0.65 -0.97
N TYR A 171 10.95 -1.45 -0.51
CA TYR A 171 10.37 -2.53 -1.31
C TYR A 171 9.36 -1.98 -2.32
N THR A 172 9.18 -2.67 -3.44
CA THR A 172 8.25 -2.25 -4.50
C THR A 172 7.15 -3.28 -4.70
N LEU A 173 5.89 -2.85 -4.59
CA LEU A 173 4.73 -3.56 -5.10
C LEU A 173 4.57 -3.21 -6.60
N ILE A 174 4.52 -4.21 -7.46
CA ILE A 174 4.30 -3.99 -8.90
C ILE A 174 2.80 -3.99 -9.15
N ASP A 175 2.23 -2.80 -9.26
CA ASP A 175 0.79 -2.60 -9.48
C ASP A 175 0.45 -2.55 -10.98
N LEU A 176 -0.57 -3.33 -11.38
CA LEU A 176 -1.23 -3.20 -12.67
C LEU A 176 -2.31 -2.13 -12.59
N HIS A 177 -1.84 -0.89 -12.61
CA HIS A 177 -2.69 0.29 -12.43
C HIS A 177 -3.64 0.53 -13.61
N GLN A 178 -4.86 0.95 -13.30
CA GLN A 178 -5.86 1.42 -14.26
C GLN A 178 -6.91 2.28 -13.58
N ASP A 179 -7.43 3.25 -14.33
CA ASP A 179 -8.70 3.92 -14.07
C ASP A 179 -9.51 3.93 -15.34
N LEU A 180 -10.77 3.49 -15.30
CA LEU A 180 -11.64 3.40 -16.49
C LEU A 180 -10.99 2.63 -17.66
N LEU A 181 -9.98 1.80 -17.38
CA LEU A 181 -9.14 1.00 -18.27
C LEU A 181 -8.36 1.71 -19.37
N SER A 182 -8.71 2.90 -19.86
CA SER A 182 -8.02 3.46 -21.03
C SER A 182 -8.28 4.93 -21.29
N ARG A 183 -7.34 5.56 -22.01
CA ARG A 183 -7.51 6.91 -22.52
C ARG A 183 -8.72 7.04 -23.47
N ASN A 184 -9.10 5.96 -24.14
CA ASN A 184 -10.30 5.88 -24.98
C ASN A 184 -11.61 6.09 -24.20
N THR A 185 -11.57 5.95 -22.89
CA THR A 185 -12.68 6.08 -21.94
C THR A 185 -12.38 7.13 -20.86
N CYS A 186 -11.54 8.12 -21.19
CA CYS A 186 -11.10 9.20 -20.30
C CYS A 186 -10.26 8.79 -19.09
N GLY A 187 -9.73 7.57 -19.04
CA GLY A 187 -8.82 7.14 -17.97
C GLY A 187 -7.47 6.62 -18.46
N GLU A 188 -6.95 5.59 -17.81
CA GLU A 188 -5.61 5.04 -18.03
C GLU A 188 -5.49 3.53 -17.76
N GLY A 189 -4.34 2.95 -18.12
CA GLY A 189 -4.06 1.51 -18.01
C GLY A 189 -3.79 0.85 -19.37
N ILE A 190 -4.83 0.40 -20.07
CA ILE A 190 -4.72 -0.29 -21.36
C ILE A 190 -4.13 0.66 -22.41
N PRO A 191 -3.00 0.28 -23.02
CA PRO A 191 -2.32 1.13 -23.98
C PRO A 191 -3.12 1.27 -25.27
N GLN A 192 -3.12 2.46 -25.84
CA GLN A 192 -3.95 2.83 -26.99
C GLN A 192 -3.73 1.98 -28.25
N TRP A 193 -2.56 1.34 -28.41
CA TRP A 193 -2.33 0.44 -29.54
C TRP A 193 -3.13 -0.87 -29.46
N LEU A 194 -3.64 -1.25 -28.27
CA LEU A 194 -4.60 -2.36 -28.10
C LEU A 194 -6.04 -1.93 -28.40
N LEU A 195 -6.34 -0.64 -28.26
CA LEU A 195 -7.64 -0.02 -28.54
C LEU A 195 -7.51 1.10 -29.59
N PRO A 196 -7.02 0.82 -30.80
CA PRO A 196 -6.70 1.88 -31.76
C PRO A 196 -7.96 2.55 -32.32
N ASN A 197 -8.20 3.81 -31.92
CA ASN A 197 -8.95 4.91 -32.56
C ASN A 197 -10.21 4.57 -33.35
N GLU A 198 -10.93 3.54 -32.93
CA GLU A 198 -12.23 3.16 -33.48
C GLU A 198 -13.18 2.96 -32.30
N ARG A 199 -14.48 3.13 -32.58
CA ARG A 199 -15.54 2.92 -31.61
C ARG A 199 -15.35 1.54 -30.94
N ILE A 200 -15.35 1.51 -29.61
CA ILE A 200 -15.41 0.24 -28.84
C ILE A 200 -16.62 -0.52 -29.36
N LEU A 201 -16.36 -1.66 -29.98
CA LEU A 201 -17.43 -2.40 -30.64
C LEU A 201 -18.45 -2.86 -29.60
N HIS A 202 -19.71 -2.86 -30.03
CA HIS A 202 -20.85 -3.25 -29.19
C HIS A 202 -21.20 -2.27 -28.06
N ALA A 203 -20.42 -1.21 -27.84
CA ALA A 203 -20.75 -0.14 -26.89
C ALA A 203 -21.37 1.09 -27.57
N ALA A 204 -22.15 1.86 -26.80
CA ALA A 204 -22.59 3.21 -27.12
C ALA A 204 -21.40 4.18 -27.30
N PRO A 205 -21.58 5.31 -28.01
CA PRO A 205 -20.56 6.35 -28.06
C PRO A 205 -20.22 6.83 -26.64
N PHE A 206 -18.95 6.75 -26.24
CA PHE A 206 -18.54 7.22 -24.92
C PHE A 206 -18.78 8.74 -24.77
N PRO A 207 -19.31 9.24 -23.63
CA PRO A 207 -19.59 8.51 -22.39
C PRO A 207 -21.08 8.15 -22.18
N GLU A 208 -21.83 7.80 -23.22
CA GLU A 208 -23.23 7.35 -23.03
C GLU A 208 -23.30 6.10 -22.11
N PRO A 209 -24.30 6.01 -21.20
CA PRO A 209 -25.40 6.94 -20.95
C PRO A 209 -25.10 8.05 -19.91
N VAL A 210 -23.88 8.11 -19.38
CA VAL A 210 -23.45 9.09 -18.37
C VAL A 210 -23.58 10.53 -18.90
N GLU A 211 -23.39 10.72 -20.20
CA GLU A 211 -23.90 11.85 -20.97
C GLU A 211 -24.83 11.41 -22.09
N GLN A 212 -25.68 12.33 -22.56
CA GLN A 212 -26.60 12.06 -23.68
C GLN A 212 -25.94 12.15 -25.05
N VAL A 213 -24.71 12.68 -25.12
CA VAL A 213 -23.99 12.91 -26.37
C VAL A 213 -22.56 12.44 -26.19
N GLY A 214 -22.11 11.58 -27.10
CA GLY A 214 -20.71 11.15 -27.14
C GLY A 214 -19.74 12.32 -27.31
N TYR A 215 -18.59 12.22 -26.65
CA TYR A 215 -17.58 13.27 -26.66
C TYR A 215 -16.88 13.39 -28.03
N PRO A 216 -16.49 14.62 -28.42
CA PRO A 216 -15.63 14.81 -29.59
C PRO A 216 -14.29 14.11 -29.37
N LEU A 217 -13.67 13.68 -30.46
CA LEU A 217 -12.36 13.04 -30.42
C LEU A 217 -11.26 14.05 -30.72
N ASP A 218 -10.13 13.92 -30.02
CA ASP A 218 -8.91 14.66 -30.27
C ASP A 218 -8.15 14.14 -31.51
N GLN A 219 -6.99 14.73 -31.79
CA GLN A 219 -6.13 14.36 -32.92
C GLN A 219 -5.62 12.91 -32.85
N ASP A 220 -5.55 12.36 -31.64
CA ASP A 220 -5.08 11.02 -31.33
C ASP A 220 -6.25 10.04 -31.25
N GLY A 221 -7.49 10.47 -31.51
CA GLY A 221 -8.68 9.61 -31.55
C GLY A 221 -9.25 9.26 -30.17
N ASN A 222 -8.80 9.94 -29.11
CA ASN A 222 -9.35 9.81 -27.76
C ASN A 222 -10.45 10.85 -27.51
N PRO A 223 -11.37 10.63 -26.56
CA PRO A 223 -12.27 11.70 -26.11
C PRO A 223 -11.48 12.95 -25.71
N ASP A 224 -11.93 14.13 -26.13
CA ASP A 224 -11.24 15.39 -25.83
C ASP A 224 -10.99 15.54 -24.34
N LEU A 225 -9.77 15.92 -23.97
CA LEU A 225 -9.35 15.96 -22.57
C LEU A 225 -10.14 16.99 -21.76
N GLN A 226 -10.56 18.10 -22.36
CA GLN A 226 -11.37 19.10 -21.64
C GLN A 226 -12.78 18.56 -21.35
N ASP A 227 -13.33 17.77 -22.26
CA ASP A 227 -14.61 17.10 -22.01
C ASP A 227 -14.45 16.00 -20.94
N CYS A 228 -13.35 15.24 -20.95
CA CYS A 228 -13.03 14.28 -19.88
C CYS A 228 -12.95 14.94 -18.50
N LEU A 229 -12.27 16.09 -18.41
CA LEU A 229 -12.06 16.81 -17.14
C LEU A 229 -13.26 17.68 -16.73
N SER A 230 -14.37 17.65 -17.49
CA SER A 230 -15.55 18.47 -17.23
C SER A 230 -16.41 17.96 -16.06
N ARG A 231 -16.11 16.76 -15.56
CA ARG A 231 -16.84 16.07 -14.50
C ARG A 231 -15.94 15.06 -13.79
N GLU A 232 -16.42 14.58 -12.65
CA GLU A 232 -15.76 13.59 -11.81
C GLU A 232 -15.62 12.27 -12.59
N PHE A 233 -14.40 11.72 -12.64
CA PHE A 233 -14.05 10.64 -13.56
C PHE A 233 -14.72 9.32 -13.17
N ALA A 234 -14.91 9.05 -11.87
CA ALA A 234 -15.52 7.81 -11.41
C ALA A 234 -16.97 7.68 -11.89
N THR A 235 -17.67 8.78 -12.19
CA THR A 235 -18.97 8.72 -12.87
C THR A 235 -18.92 7.97 -14.21
N TYR A 236 -17.78 7.96 -14.91
CA TYR A 236 -17.61 7.24 -16.17
C TYR A 236 -17.52 5.73 -16.01
N TYR A 237 -17.35 5.17 -14.80
CA TYR A 237 -17.49 3.72 -14.59
C TYR A 237 -18.88 3.22 -15.01
N LEU A 238 -19.89 4.09 -14.98
CA LEU A 238 -21.26 3.81 -15.44
C LEU A 238 -21.45 4.00 -16.96
N ALA A 239 -20.42 4.36 -17.71
CA ALA A 239 -20.50 4.46 -19.17
C ALA A 239 -20.49 3.05 -19.80
N ASP A 240 -21.31 2.85 -20.83
CA ASP A 240 -21.47 1.54 -21.49
C ASP A 240 -20.14 1.03 -22.06
N ALA A 241 -19.33 1.95 -22.61
CA ALA A 241 -17.99 1.65 -23.11
C ALA A 241 -17.02 1.14 -22.03
N VAL A 242 -17.06 1.70 -20.81
CA VAL A 242 -16.21 1.24 -19.70
C VAL A 242 -16.67 -0.15 -19.25
N GLY A 243 -17.98 -0.32 -19.07
CA GLY A 243 -18.58 -1.61 -18.74
C GLY A 243 -18.18 -2.72 -19.71
N TYR A 244 -18.27 -2.45 -21.02
CA TYR A 244 -17.88 -3.39 -22.07
C TYR A 244 -16.39 -3.75 -22.01
N LEU A 245 -15.49 -2.79 -21.78
CA LEU A 245 -14.05 -3.07 -21.71
C LEU A 245 -13.70 -3.97 -20.53
N PHE A 246 -14.30 -3.76 -19.34
CA PHE A 246 -14.16 -4.67 -18.20
C PHE A 246 -14.72 -6.06 -18.53
N GLY A 247 -15.93 -6.13 -19.08
CA GLY A 247 -16.52 -7.40 -19.50
C GLY A 247 -15.64 -8.15 -20.51
N ALA A 248 -15.01 -7.45 -21.45
CA ALA A 248 -14.09 -8.03 -22.42
C ALA A 248 -12.75 -8.47 -21.81
N LEU A 249 -12.27 -7.76 -20.77
CA LEU A 249 -11.10 -8.14 -20.00
C LEU A 249 -11.35 -9.46 -19.25
N TYR A 250 -12.49 -9.61 -18.57
CA TYR A 250 -12.79 -10.81 -17.79
C TYR A 250 -13.17 -12.02 -18.66
N GLU A 251 -13.99 -11.82 -19.69
CA GLU A 251 -14.51 -12.92 -20.53
C GLU A 251 -13.67 -13.23 -21.77
N ASN A 252 -12.53 -12.54 -21.94
CA ASN A 252 -11.66 -12.67 -23.12
C ASN A 252 -12.41 -12.42 -24.45
N LYS A 253 -13.37 -11.47 -24.45
CA LYS A 253 -14.14 -11.08 -25.64
C LYS A 253 -13.24 -10.28 -26.60
N ASN A 254 -13.57 -10.32 -27.89
CA ASN A 254 -12.94 -9.44 -28.87
C ASN A 254 -13.49 -8.02 -28.68
N VAL A 255 -12.60 -7.04 -28.57
CA VAL A 255 -12.96 -5.62 -28.47
C VAL A 255 -12.96 -4.90 -29.83
N MET A 256 -12.36 -5.52 -30.86
CA MET A 256 -12.21 -4.98 -32.22
C MET A 256 -12.70 -5.96 -33.30
N HIS A 257 -12.97 -5.46 -34.52
CA HIS A 257 -13.81 -6.09 -35.55
C HIS A 257 -13.55 -7.58 -35.78
N ASP A 258 -14.62 -8.40 -35.72
CA ASP A 258 -14.53 -9.86 -35.86
C ASP A 258 -14.19 -10.38 -37.27
N ASN A 259 -14.13 -9.56 -38.33
CA ASN A 259 -14.17 -10.09 -39.70
C ASN A 259 -13.39 -9.34 -40.79
N ASP A 260 -12.31 -8.61 -40.49
CA ASP A 260 -11.41 -8.12 -41.56
C ASP A 260 -10.08 -8.88 -41.62
N PRO A 261 -9.97 -9.97 -42.42
CA PRO A 261 -8.72 -10.71 -42.58
C PRO A 261 -7.57 -9.90 -43.24
N SER A 262 -7.83 -8.68 -43.73
CA SER A 262 -6.82 -7.75 -44.22
C SER A 262 -6.33 -6.76 -43.16
N ASN A 263 -7.06 -6.63 -42.05
CA ASN A 263 -6.66 -5.82 -40.92
C ASN A 263 -5.75 -6.65 -40.01
N ARG A 264 -4.47 -6.26 -39.92
CA ARG A 264 -3.47 -6.88 -39.04
C ARG A 264 -3.84 -6.81 -37.54
N TYR A 265 -4.95 -6.17 -37.21
CA TYR A 265 -5.46 -5.99 -35.86
C TYR A 265 -6.74 -6.78 -35.50
N THR A 266 -7.21 -7.70 -36.35
CA THR A 266 -8.29 -8.62 -35.94
C THR A 266 -7.83 -9.59 -34.85
N GLY A 267 -8.57 -9.67 -33.73
CA GLY A 267 -8.39 -10.68 -32.69
C GLY A 267 -7.54 -10.29 -31.48
N TYR A 268 -7.38 -9.00 -31.16
CA TYR A 268 -6.84 -8.62 -29.85
C TYR A 268 -7.89 -8.84 -28.78
N ARG A 269 -7.63 -9.82 -27.94
CA ARG A 269 -8.39 -10.02 -26.71
C ARG A 269 -7.59 -9.47 -25.54
N LEU A 270 -8.26 -8.73 -24.67
CA LEU A 270 -7.60 -8.01 -23.58
C LEU A 270 -6.93 -8.98 -22.60
N LEU A 271 -7.62 -10.05 -22.20
CA LEU A 271 -7.06 -11.07 -21.31
C LEU A 271 -5.81 -11.74 -21.91
N ASP A 272 -5.82 -12.12 -23.18
CA ASP A 272 -4.65 -12.75 -23.82
C ASP A 272 -3.41 -11.83 -23.78
N ASN A 273 -3.60 -10.52 -23.99
CA ASN A 273 -2.51 -9.54 -23.91
C ASN A 273 -2.07 -9.28 -22.47
N LEU A 274 -3.02 -9.27 -21.52
CA LEU A 274 -2.71 -9.21 -20.10
C LEU A 274 -1.85 -10.41 -19.65
N MET A 275 -2.18 -11.62 -20.12
CA MET A 275 -1.37 -12.81 -19.84
C MET A 275 0.03 -12.73 -20.45
N LEU A 276 0.20 -12.07 -21.61
CA LEU A 276 1.51 -11.81 -22.18
C LEU A 276 2.29 -10.77 -21.37
N HIS A 277 1.62 -9.73 -20.88
CA HIS A 277 2.19 -8.73 -19.99
C HIS A 277 2.70 -9.39 -18.70
N TYR A 278 1.84 -10.11 -17.98
CA TYR A 278 2.25 -10.80 -16.76
C TYR A 278 3.30 -11.88 -16.99
N ASN A 279 3.29 -12.57 -18.13
CA ASN A 279 4.39 -13.47 -18.46
C ASN A 279 5.73 -12.74 -18.53
N ALA A 280 5.76 -11.55 -19.12
CA ALA A 280 6.99 -10.77 -19.29
C ALA A 280 7.44 -10.15 -17.95
N VAL A 281 6.52 -9.49 -17.22
CA VAL A 281 6.77 -8.87 -15.91
C VAL A 281 7.25 -9.91 -14.89
N SER A 282 6.53 -11.04 -14.74
CA SER A 282 6.95 -12.09 -13.81
C SER A 282 8.27 -12.76 -14.18
N THR A 283 8.58 -12.91 -15.48
CA THR A 283 9.90 -13.42 -15.90
C THR A 283 11.01 -12.44 -15.55
N ARG A 284 10.74 -11.13 -15.64
CA ARG A 284 11.70 -10.08 -15.38
C ARG A 284 12.04 -9.97 -13.90
N PHE A 285 11.01 -9.95 -13.05
CA PHE A 285 11.14 -9.71 -11.61
C PHE A 285 11.26 -10.98 -10.76
N ALA A 286 11.23 -12.18 -11.38
CA ALA A 286 11.41 -13.45 -10.68
C ALA A 286 12.66 -13.45 -9.78
N GLY A 287 12.43 -13.60 -8.46
CA GLY A 287 13.48 -13.62 -7.45
C GLY A 287 14.21 -12.29 -7.21
N HIS A 288 13.69 -11.17 -7.71
CA HIS A 288 14.20 -9.84 -7.41
C HIS A 288 13.96 -9.47 -5.94
N PRO A 289 15.01 -9.30 -5.10
CA PRO A 289 14.86 -9.26 -3.64
C PRO A 289 14.11 -8.02 -3.11
N MET A 290 13.98 -6.98 -3.92
CA MET A 290 13.30 -5.73 -3.55
C MET A 290 11.88 -5.63 -4.10
N VAL A 291 11.40 -6.65 -4.82
CA VAL A 291 9.97 -6.73 -5.18
C VAL A 291 9.24 -7.39 -4.00
N LEU A 292 8.16 -6.76 -3.53
CA LEU A 292 7.30 -7.31 -2.50
C LEU A 292 6.32 -8.33 -3.10
N GLY A 293 5.73 -7.98 -4.23
CA GLY A 293 4.67 -8.74 -4.87
C GLY A 293 4.15 -8.06 -6.13
N TYR A 294 3.05 -8.62 -6.64
CA TYR A 294 2.30 -8.08 -7.77
C TYR A 294 0.89 -7.75 -7.31
N ASP A 295 0.44 -6.52 -7.54
CA ASP A 295 -0.98 -6.20 -7.50
C ASP A 295 -1.63 -6.56 -8.84
N LEU A 296 -2.72 -7.33 -8.75
CA LEU A 296 -3.23 -8.07 -9.90
C LEU A 296 -4.15 -7.22 -10.79
N LEU A 297 -4.81 -6.21 -10.23
CA LEU A 297 -5.61 -5.25 -10.97
C LEU A 297 -6.09 -4.17 -9.97
N ASN A 298 -5.66 -2.93 -10.20
CA ASN A 298 -6.19 -1.77 -9.48
C ASN A 298 -7.70 -1.63 -9.69
N GLU A 299 -8.45 -1.41 -8.63
CA GLU A 299 -9.87 -1.04 -8.61
C GLU A 299 -10.76 -1.80 -9.62
N PRO A 300 -10.89 -3.13 -9.54
CA PRO A 300 -11.74 -3.90 -10.43
C PRO A 300 -13.18 -3.40 -10.40
N PHE A 301 -13.78 -3.19 -11.58
CA PHE A 301 -15.20 -2.83 -11.68
C PHE A 301 -16.03 -3.99 -12.25
N VAL A 302 -17.30 -4.11 -11.82
CA VAL A 302 -18.20 -5.22 -12.24
C VAL A 302 -18.55 -5.22 -13.74
N GLY A 303 -18.25 -4.14 -14.46
CA GLY A 303 -18.38 -4.07 -15.92
C GLY A 303 -19.80 -3.82 -16.42
N GLU A 304 -20.28 -4.61 -17.40
CA GLU A 304 -21.53 -4.47 -18.16
C GLU A 304 -22.81 -4.52 -17.28
N ALA A 305 -23.05 -3.44 -16.53
CA ALA A 305 -24.16 -3.22 -15.62
C ALA A 305 -25.54 -3.50 -16.24
N ASP A 306 -25.72 -3.18 -17.52
CA ASP A 306 -26.98 -3.38 -18.23
C ASP A 306 -27.26 -4.86 -18.53
N LEU A 307 -26.22 -5.66 -18.74
CA LEU A 307 -26.36 -7.10 -18.95
C LEU A 307 -26.49 -7.86 -17.63
N HIS A 308 -25.84 -7.35 -16.58
CA HIS A 308 -25.80 -8.00 -15.28
C HIS A 308 -26.11 -7.04 -14.12
N PRO A 309 -27.32 -6.45 -14.06
CA PRO A 309 -27.65 -5.45 -13.03
C PRO A 309 -27.62 -6.02 -11.61
N MET A 310 -27.72 -7.34 -11.48
CA MET A 310 -27.59 -8.02 -10.19
C MET A 310 -26.16 -8.00 -9.64
N TYR A 311 -25.13 -7.88 -10.48
CA TYR A 311 -23.74 -7.76 -10.02
C TYR A 311 -23.42 -6.39 -9.44
N LEU A 312 -24.11 -5.32 -9.88
CA LEU A 312 -24.05 -4.03 -9.21
C LEU A 312 -24.67 -4.06 -7.80
N ILE A 313 -25.77 -4.81 -7.64
CA ILE A 313 -26.49 -4.89 -6.36
C ILE A 313 -25.81 -5.90 -5.41
N ASN A 314 -25.17 -6.91 -5.97
CA ASN A 314 -24.47 -7.96 -5.23
C ASN A 314 -23.06 -8.17 -5.80
N PRO A 315 -22.12 -7.24 -5.53
CA PRO A 315 -20.73 -7.32 -6.00
C PRO A 315 -20.02 -8.58 -5.51
N ALA A 316 -20.33 -9.08 -4.31
CA ALA A 316 -19.77 -10.32 -3.80
C ALA A 316 -20.02 -11.51 -4.75
N LYS A 317 -21.20 -11.58 -5.36
CA LYS A 317 -21.49 -12.64 -6.34
C LYS A 317 -20.63 -12.52 -7.60
N PHE A 318 -20.37 -11.30 -8.06
CA PHE A 318 -19.45 -11.07 -9.17
C PHE A 318 -18.02 -11.45 -8.81
N GLU A 319 -17.59 -11.08 -7.60
CA GLU A 319 -16.27 -11.41 -7.08
C GLU A 319 -16.06 -12.93 -7.06
N GLU A 320 -17.06 -13.70 -6.62
CA GLU A 320 -17.02 -15.17 -6.61
C GLU A 320 -17.04 -15.79 -8.02
N GLU A 321 -17.97 -15.36 -8.88
CA GLU A 321 -18.23 -16.03 -10.16
C GLU A 321 -17.30 -15.59 -11.30
N VAL A 322 -16.74 -14.37 -11.22
CA VAL A 322 -16.00 -13.74 -12.32
C VAL A 322 -14.61 -13.32 -11.88
N LEU A 323 -14.49 -12.52 -10.82
CA LEU A 323 -13.22 -11.91 -10.43
C LEU A 323 -12.23 -12.93 -9.87
N ALA A 324 -12.66 -13.83 -8.99
CA ALA A 324 -11.79 -14.87 -8.44
C ALA A 324 -11.23 -15.80 -9.54
N PRO A 325 -12.03 -16.35 -10.49
CA PRO A 325 -11.48 -17.08 -11.63
C PRO A 325 -10.56 -16.27 -12.55
N PHE A 326 -10.79 -14.96 -12.67
CA PHE A 326 -9.90 -14.06 -13.41
C PHE A 326 -8.53 -13.93 -12.73
N TYR A 327 -8.51 -13.64 -11.43
CA TYR A 327 -7.28 -13.59 -10.63
C TYR A 327 -6.55 -14.95 -10.62
N ALA A 328 -7.26 -16.07 -10.49
CA ALA A 328 -6.67 -17.40 -10.53
C ALA A 328 -5.83 -17.64 -11.79
N GLN A 329 -6.28 -17.15 -12.95
CA GLN A 329 -5.55 -17.27 -14.22
C GLN A 329 -4.27 -16.42 -14.23
N ILE A 330 -4.33 -15.22 -13.65
CA ILE A 330 -3.16 -14.32 -13.54
C ILE A 330 -2.13 -14.93 -12.57
N ILE A 331 -2.57 -15.34 -11.37
CA ILE A 331 -1.73 -15.96 -10.36
C ILE A 331 -1.05 -17.21 -10.92
N GLU A 332 -1.79 -18.10 -11.61
CA GLU A 332 -1.19 -19.28 -12.24
C GLU A 332 -0.12 -18.89 -13.28
N ARG A 333 -0.35 -17.82 -14.06
CA ARG A 333 0.63 -17.34 -15.05
C ARG A 333 1.90 -16.83 -14.38
N ILE A 334 1.79 -16.00 -13.35
CA ILE A 334 2.94 -15.42 -12.64
C ILE A 334 3.70 -16.52 -11.88
N TYR A 335 3.00 -17.37 -11.12
CA TYR A 335 3.58 -18.40 -10.27
C TYR A 335 4.46 -19.40 -11.02
N ARG A 336 4.17 -19.67 -12.31
CA ARG A 336 5.03 -20.50 -13.17
C ARG A 336 6.42 -19.93 -13.40
N ASN A 337 6.56 -18.60 -13.37
CA ASN A 337 7.84 -17.91 -13.55
C ASN A 337 8.44 -17.49 -12.20
N ASP A 338 7.58 -17.15 -11.23
CA ASP A 338 7.97 -16.54 -9.97
C ASP A 338 7.14 -17.09 -8.79
N PRO A 339 7.60 -18.17 -8.14
CA PRO A 339 6.86 -18.83 -7.06
C PRO A 339 7.10 -18.22 -5.67
N ASN A 340 7.90 -17.16 -5.54
CA ASN A 340 8.38 -16.68 -4.24
C ASN A 340 7.71 -15.38 -3.77
N HIS A 341 7.32 -14.50 -4.68
CA HIS A 341 6.70 -13.21 -4.35
C HIS A 341 5.22 -13.33 -3.97
N LEU A 342 4.69 -12.27 -3.36
CA LEU A 342 3.30 -12.17 -2.93
C LEU A 342 2.36 -11.77 -4.08
N PHE A 343 1.09 -12.13 -3.94
CA PHE A 343 -0.01 -11.80 -4.85
C PHE A 343 -1.03 -10.94 -4.12
N PHE A 344 -1.10 -9.67 -4.48
CA PHE A 344 -2.07 -8.71 -3.94
C PHE A 344 -3.32 -8.74 -4.82
N PHE A 345 -4.50 -8.78 -4.19
CA PHE A 345 -5.75 -8.87 -4.92
C PHE A 345 -6.82 -8.02 -4.24
N GLU A 346 -7.55 -7.28 -5.06
CA GLU A 346 -8.54 -6.31 -4.61
C GLU A 346 -9.98 -6.83 -4.75
N PRO A 347 -10.90 -6.37 -3.87
CA PRO A 347 -12.34 -6.51 -4.09
C PRO A 347 -12.78 -5.59 -5.24
N VAL A 348 -14.06 -5.67 -5.63
CA VAL A 348 -14.60 -4.69 -6.59
C VAL A 348 -14.64 -3.30 -5.96
N VAL A 349 -14.20 -2.26 -6.68
CA VAL A 349 -14.13 -0.87 -6.20
C VAL A 349 -15.48 -0.35 -5.67
N SER A 350 -16.58 -0.75 -6.32
CA SER A 350 -17.95 -0.35 -5.91
C SER A 350 -18.55 -1.22 -4.80
N SER A 351 -17.76 -2.05 -4.13
CA SER A 351 -18.26 -3.01 -3.14
C SER A 351 -18.36 -2.38 -1.75
N PHE A 352 -19.58 -2.10 -1.30
CA PHE A 352 -19.88 -1.67 0.08
C PHE A 352 -20.43 -2.83 0.93
N LEU A 353 -20.15 -4.07 0.52
CA LEU A 353 -20.59 -5.30 1.15
C LEU A 353 -19.39 -6.22 1.41
N PRO A 354 -19.52 -7.19 2.33
CA PRO A 354 -18.48 -8.19 2.54
C PRO A 354 -18.10 -8.87 1.24
N THR A 355 -16.81 -9.10 1.04
CA THR A 355 -16.30 -9.68 -0.21
C THR A 355 -16.84 -11.09 -0.46
N GLY A 356 -17.03 -11.43 -1.74
CA GLY A 356 -17.29 -12.78 -2.20
C GLY A 356 -16.03 -13.61 -2.48
N LEU A 357 -14.85 -13.04 -2.26
CA LEU A 357 -13.58 -13.74 -2.42
C LEU A 357 -13.41 -14.82 -1.33
N GLY A 358 -12.92 -15.98 -1.75
CA GLY A 358 -12.96 -17.20 -0.94
C GLY A 358 -11.81 -17.34 0.07
N LYS A 359 -11.97 -18.33 0.98
CA LYS A 359 -10.93 -18.71 1.93
C LYS A 359 -9.63 -19.08 1.22
N GLY A 360 -8.53 -18.45 1.65
CA GLY A 360 -7.19 -18.63 1.10
C GLY A 360 -6.88 -17.73 -0.09
N GLY A 361 -7.77 -16.80 -0.45
CA GLY A 361 -7.61 -15.90 -1.60
C GLY A 361 -8.07 -16.53 -2.92
N PRO A 362 -8.00 -15.78 -4.05
CA PRO A 362 -8.51 -16.21 -5.36
C PRO A 362 -7.55 -17.11 -6.14
N GLY A 363 -6.39 -17.46 -5.57
CA GLY A 363 -5.39 -18.32 -6.19
C GLY A 363 -5.83 -19.77 -6.36
N ILE A 364 -5.02 -20.52 -7.12
CA ILE A 364 -5.21 -21.96 -7.32
C ILE A 364 -4.56 -22.77 -6.20
N ASP A 365 -4.98 -24.03 -6.00
CA ASP A 365 -4.53 -24.93 -4.91
C ASP A 365 -3.00 -25.06 -4.74
N THR A 366 -2.22 -24.79 -5.78
CA THR A 366 -0.75 -24.85 -5.73
C THR A 366 -0.10 -23.63 -5.07
N VAL A 367 -0.83 -22.52 -4.93
CA VAL A 367 -0.31 -21.26 -4.37
C VAL A 367 -0.71 -21.20 -2.89
N PRO A 368 0.26 -21.13 -1.96
CA PRO A 368 -0.02 -20.98 -0.54
C PRO A 368 -0.89 -19.76 -0.24
N ALA A 369 -1.89 -19.90 0.63
CA ALA A 369 -2.69 -18.78 1.13
C ALA A 369 -1.81 -17.70 1.80
N SER A 370 -0.67 -18.08 2.39
CA SER A 370 0.31 -17.15 2.98
C SER A 370 1.04 -16.27 1.96
N GLN A 371 0.91 -16.54 0.66
CA GLN A 371 1.43 -15.69 -0.42
C GLN A 371 0.36 -14.80 -1.04
N GLN A 372 -0.89 -14.88 -0.57
CA GLN A 372 -2.00 -14.10 -1.09
C GLN A 372 -2.35 -13.03 -0.05
N VAL A 373 -2.40 -11.78 -0.49
CA VAL A 373 -2.60 -10.61 0.35
C VAL A 373 -3.81 -9.86 -0.16
N PHE A 374 -4.78 -9.61 0.71
CA PHE A 374 -5.95 -8.82 0.37
C PHE A 374 -5.56 -7.33 0.35
N SER A 375 -5.51 -6.73 -0.83
CA SER A 375 -5.35 -5.28 -0.98
C SER A 375 -6.71 -4.62 -0.99
N PHE A 376 -6.84 -3.46 -0.36
CA PHE A 376 -8.06 -2.67 -0.39
C PHE A 376 -7.77 -1.19 -0.18
N HIS A 377 -8.67 -0.33 -0.63
CA HIS A 377 -8.53 1.12 -0.55
C HIS A 377 -9.41 1.70 0.55
N THR A 378 -9.04 2.88 1.05
CA THR A 378 -9.82 3.63 2.04
C THR A 378 -9.90 5.10 1.62
N TYR A 379 -11.07 5.50 1.15
CA TYR A 379 -11.36 6.85 0.68
C TYR A 379 -12.70 7.32 1.23
N CYS A 380 -12.75 8.56 1.72
CA CYS A 380 -14.02 9.17 2.07
C CYS A 380 -14.84 9.47 0.81
N GLY A 381 -16.04 8.89 0.70
CA GLY A 381 -16.97 9.14 -0.41
C GLY A 381 -17.48 10.59 -0.48
N PRO A 382 -17.94 11.19 0.65
CA PRO A 382 -18.29 12.61 0.69
C PRO A 382 -17.08 13.56 0.63
N SER A 383 -16.44 13.73 -0.53
CA SER A 383 -15.33 14.67 -0.72
C SER A 383 -15.73 15.98 -1.44
N THR A 384 -14.87 16.99 -1.35
CA THR A 384 -14.93 18.23 -2.14
C THR A 384 -14.21 18.03 -3.47
N SER A 385 -14.31 19.02 -4.38
CA SER A 385 -13.56 18.97 -5.65
C SER A 385 -12.05 19.00 -5.46
N ASP A 386 -11.56 19.37 -4.28
CA ASP A 386 -10.13 19.43 -3.99
C ASP A 386 -9.65 18.17 -3.23
N GLY A 387 -10.53 17.17 -3.06
CA GLY A 387 -10.25 15.90 -2.38
C GLY A 387 -10.67 15.89 -0.90
N ASP A 388 -10.81 17.06 -0.26
CA ASP A 388 -11.09 17.11 1.19
C ASP A 388 -12.41 16.45 1.60
N PRO A 389 -12.48 15.84 2.79
CA PRO A 389 -13.73 15.48 3.47
C PRO A 389 -14.76 16.63 3.50
N LYS A 390 -15.83 16.51 2.70
CA LYS A 390 -16.94 17.47 2.71
C LYS A 390 -17.66 17.50 4.06
N TYR A 391 -17.73 16.34 4.72
CA TYR A 391 -18.29 16.19 6.06
C TYR A 391 -17.44 15.21 6.88
N TYR A 392 -16.59 15.74 7.76
CA TYR A 392 -15.65 14.95 8.56
C TYR A 392 -16.29 13.78 9.31
N ILE A 393 -17.39 14.00 10.03
CA ILE A 393 -18.03 12.94 10.83
C ILE A 393 -18.61 11.81 9.96
N PRO A 394 -19.39 12.08 8.90
CA PRO A 394 -19.78 11.06 7.93
C PRO A 394 -18.61 10.28 7.32
N CYS A 395 -17.51 10.96 6.93
CA CYS A 395 -16.33 10.31 6.37
C CYS A 395 -15.77 9.25 7.32
N ILE A 396 -15.41 9.66 8.54
CA ILE A 396 -14.90 8.75 9.58
C ILE A 396 -15.78 7.54 9.78
N LEU A 397 -17.10 7.75 9.87
CA LEU A 397 -18.04 6.66 10.11
C LEU A 397 -18.09 5.67 8.94
N GLU A 398 -17.99 6.17 7.71
CA GLU A 398 -17.91 5.36 6.50
C GLU A 398 -16.58 4.61 6.42
N ASP A 399 -15.45 5.32 6.59
CA ASP A 399 -14.11 4.74 6.59
C ASP A 399 -13.95 3.68 7.68
N THR A 400 -14.42 3.94 8.91
CA THR A 400 -14.42 2.92 9.99
C THR A 400 -15.18 1.68 9.55
N ALA A 401 -16.40 1.85 9.06
CA ALA A 401 -17.28 0.73 8.77
C ALA A 401 -16.77 -0.12 7.60
N LEU A 402 -16.21 0.53 6.57
CA LEU A 402 -15.61 -0.16 5.44
C LEU A 402 -14.28 -0.82 5.83
N PHE A 403 -13.42 -0.12 6.57
CA PHE A 403 -12.16 -0.66 7.05
C PHE A 403 -12.37 -1.90 7.93
N ASP A 404 -13.24 -1.83 8.94
CA ASP A 404 -13.57 -2.96 9.82
C ASP A 404 -14.11 -4.15 9.02
N MET A 405 -14.97 -3.89 8.02
CA MET A 405 -15.47 -4.93 7.11
C MET A 405 -14.33 -5.60 6.34
N ARG A 406 -13.36 -4.84 5.85
CA ARG A 406 -12.19 -5.38 5.12
C ARG A 406 -11.25 -6.17 6.03
N VAL A 407 -11.07 -5.75 7.27
CA VAL A 407 -10.34 -6.54 8.28
C VAL A 407 -11.06 -7.85 8.57
N GLU A 408 -12.39 -7.84 8.73
CA GLU A 408 -13.15 -9.08 8.90
C GLU A 408 -13.06 -10.00 7.67
N ASP A 409 -13.08 -9.43 6.46
CA ASP A 409 -12.94 -10.18 5.22
C ASP A 409 -11.55 -10.85 5.13
N MET A 410 -10.49 -10.14 5.49
CA MET A 410 -9.15 -10.70 5.63
C MET A 410 -9.13 -11.88 6.62
N GLU A 411 -9.72 -11.73 7.81
CA GLU A 411 -9.78 -12.80 8.82
C GLU A 411 -10.55 -14.03 8.32
N LYS A 412 -11.70 -13.83 7.67
CA LYS A 412 -12.53 -14.90 7.09
C LYS A 412 -11.75 -15.62 5.99
N MET A 413 -11.01 -14.89 5.16
CA MET A 413 -10.17 -15.46 4.12
C MET A 413 -8.93 -16.15 4.68
N GLY A 414 -8.39 -15.69 5.81
CA GLY A 414 -7.14 -16.19 6.39
C GLY A 414 -5.91 -15.78 5.58
N THR A 415 -5.94 -14.59 5.00
CA THR A 415 -4.83 -13.96 4.24
C THR A 415 -4.14 -12.87 5.07
N GLY A 416 -3.02 -12.33 4.58
CA GLY A 416 -2.60 -10.99 5.01
C GLY A 416 -3.47 -9.92 4.35
N ALA A 417 -3.36 -8.67 4.78
CA ALA A 417 -3.95 -7.54 4.09
C ALA A 417 -3.04 -6.30 4.10
N MET A 418 -3.31 -5.37 3.20
CA MET A 418 -2.61 -4.09 3.11
C MET A 418 -3.54 -3.03 2.52
N VAL A 419 -3.49 -1.81 3.05
CA VAL A 419 -4.20 -0.67 2.45
C VAL A 419 -3.36 -0.12 1.31
N THR A 420 -3.69 -0.46 0.08
CA THR A 420 -2.85 -0.10 -1.09
C THR A 420 -3.06 1.33 -1.55
N GLU A 421 -4.19 1.95 -1.21
CA GLU A 421 -4.45 3.35 -1.48
C GLU A 421 -5.34 3.99 -0.41
N PHE A 422 -5.00 5.23 -0.06
CA PHE A 422 -5.81 6.16 0.73
C PHE A 422 -5.27 7.57 0.54
N GLY A 423 -6.03 8.58 0.97
CA GLY A 423 -5.61 9.98 0.88
C GLY A 423 -6.20 10.67 -0.35
N ALA A 424 -5.35 11.09 -1.29
CA ALA A 424 -5.75 11.95 -2.42
C ALA A 424 -6.33 13.32 -1.95
N ILE A 425 -5.62 13.95 -1.01
CA ILE A 425 -6.12 15.13 -0.28
C ILE A 425 -5.06 16.24 -0.24
N PRO A 426 -5.45 17.52 -0.11
CA PRO A 426 -4.52 18.64 -0.07
C PRO A 426 -3.72 18.68 1.25
N ASN A 427 -2.77 19.61 1.33
CA ASN A 427 -1.95 19.83 2.52
C ASN A 427 -2.52 20.95 3.39
N ASP A 428 -3.73 20.75 3.91
CA ASP A 428 -4.39 21.64 4.85
C ASP A 428 -4.94 20.90 6.07
N ALA A 429 -5.56 21.62 7.00
CA ALA A 429 -5.94 21.06 8.29
C ALA A 429 -6.99 19.94 8.18
N ASP A 430 -7.93 20.02 7.24
CA ASP A 430 -9.00 19.04 7.10
C ASP A 430 -8.44 17.76 6.47
N GLY A 431 -7.63 17.88 5.42
CA GLY A 431 -6.92 16.73 4.85
C GLY A 431 -5.95 16.07 5.83
N LEU A 432 -5.15 16.84 6.59
CA LEU A 432 -4.23 16.26 7.57
C LEU A 432 -4.95 15.50 8.69
N GLN A 433 -6.14 15.96 9.06
CA GLN A 433 -6.96 15.27 10.06
C GLN A 433 -7.47 13.91 9.54
N ASP A 434 -7.76 13.81 8.24
CA ASP A 434 -8.12 12.55 7.57
C ASP A 434 -6.94 11.57 7.53
N ILE A 435 -5.73 12.06 7.20
CA ILE A 435 -4.50 11.23 7.24
C ILE A 435 -4.26 10.65 8.64
N ASP A 436 -4.30 11.48 9.67
CA ASP A 436 -4.12 11.04 11.07
C ASP A 436 -5.14 9.96 11.45
N TYR A 437 -6.39 10.15 11.01
CA TYR A 437 -7.45 9.19 11.28
C TYR A 437 -7.24 7.84 10.57
N VAL A 438 -7.00 7.83 9.26
CA VAL A 438 -6.81 6.60 8.49
C VAL A 438 -5.54 5.88 8.92
N THR A 439 -4.42 6.58 9.09
CA THR A 439 -3.16 5.96 9.56
C THR A 439 -3.33 5.32 10.94
N GLN A 440 -4.09 5.93 11.86
CA GLN A 440 -4.41 5.32 13.15
C GLN A 440 -5.24 4.03 13.01
N LEU A 441 -6.21 3.98 12.09
CA LEU A 441 -6.95 2.73 11.81
C LEU A 441 -6.01 1.62 11.32
N VAL A 442 -5.16 1.93 10.34
CA VAL A 442 -4.26 0.94 9.75
C VAL A 442 -3.22 0.44 10.76
N GLU A 443 -2.64 1.34 11.55
CA GLU A 443 -1.63 1.01 12.57
C GLU A 443 -2.19 0.14 13.70
N THR A 444 -3.38 0.48 14.19
CA THR A 444 -4.02 -0.29 15.27
C THR A 444 -4.45 -1.68 14.84
N ALA A 445 -4.75 -1.86 13.55
CA ALA A 445 -4.96 -3.17 12.94
C ALA A 445 -3.66 -3.93 12.63
N GLY A 446 -2.49 -3.30 12.78
CA GLY A 446 -1.19 -3.90 12.45
C GLY A 446 -0.98 -4.13 10.95
N LEU A 447 -1.65 -3.35 10.09
CA LEU A 447 -1.55 -3.45 8.63
C LEU A 447 -0.53 -2.44 8.07
N GLY A 448 -0.08 -2.69 6.83
CA GLY A 448 0.72 -1.73 6.07
C GLY A 448 -0.15 -0.84 5.19
N TRP A 449 0.42 0.27 4.69
CA TRP A 449 -0.27 1.17 3.78
C TRP A 449 0.64 1.76 2.68
N ILE A 450 0.05 2.21 1.57
CA ILE A 450 0.66 3.07 0.55
C ILE A 450 -0.26 4.28 0.34
N TYR A 451 0.31 5.50 0.43
CA TYR A 451 -0.44 6.75 0.30
C TYR A 451 -0.59 7.16 -1.17
N TRP A 452 -1.80 7.58 -1.56
CA TRP A 452 -2.06 8.25 -2.83
C TRP A 452 -1.87 9.76 -2.68
N GLN A 453 -0.82 10.38 -3.23
CA GLN A 453 0.24 9.78 -4.03
C GLN A 453 1.60 10.42 -3.72
N TYR A 454 2.68 9.89 -4.30
CA TYR A 454 4.01 10.47 -4.09
C TYR A 454 4.12 11.86 -4.75
N LYS A 455 3.69 12.00 -6.02
CA LYS A 455 3.73 13.24 -6.82
C LYS A 455 2.61 13.22 -7.85
N GLY A 456 1.93 14.35 -8.03
CA GLY A 456 0.71 14.41 -8.85
C GLY A 456 0.83 14.09 -10.35
N TYR A 457 2.03 14.05 -10.96
CA TYR A 457 2.32 13.66 -12.35
C TYR A 457 1.31 13.96 -13.49
N MET A 458 0.44 14.98 -13.34
CA MET A 458 -0.70 15.25 -14.24
C MET A 458 -1.73 14.12 -14.28
N ASP A 459 -2.00 13.52 -13.12
CA ASP A 459 -2.99 12.49 -12.90
C ASP A 459 -4.40 13.00 -13.24
N LEU A 460 -4.99 12.42 -14.28
CA LEU A 460 -6.27 12.86 -14.83
C LEU A 460 -7.48 12.09 -14.27
N THR A 461 -7.23 11.09 -13.42
CA THR A 461 -8.24 10.21 -12.81
C THR A 461 -8.11 10.19 -11.30
N THR A 462 -8.12 11.38 -10.70
CA THR A 462 -7.94 11.52 -9.25
C THR A 462 -9.15 12.15 -8.55
N ALA A 463 -9.24 11.92 -7.24
CA ALA A 463 -10.31 12.40 -6.37
C ALA A 463 -10.32 13.93 -6.24
N ALA A 464 -9.16 14.58 -6.19
CA ALA A 464 -9.03 16.03 -6.30
C ALA A 464 -8.88 16.46 -7.76
N GLY A 465 -9.67 17.46 -8.16
CA GLY A 465 -9.48 18.14 -9.43
C GLY A 465 -8.09 18.77 -9.56
N GLY A 466 -7.75 19.23 -10.77
CA GLY A 466 -6.48 19.92 -11.00
C GLY A 466 -5.31 19.01 -11.38
N MET A 467 -5.59 17.83 -11.93
CA MET A 467 -4.59 16.87 -12.43
C MET A 467 -3.66 16.29 -11.34
N GLY A 468 -4.20 16.02 -10.15
CA GLY A 468 -3.46 15.50 -8.98
C GLY A 468 -2.50 16.50 -8.33
N ILE A 469 -2.56 17.78 -8.73
CA ILE A 469 -1.69 18.83 -8.19
C ILE A 469 -2.19 19.23 -6.80
N GLY A 470 -1.43 18.84 -5.78
CA GLY A 470 -1.71 19.16 -4.36
C GLY A 470 -1.91 17.91 -3.50
N GLU A 471 -2.35 16.81 -4.10
CA GLU A 471 -2.54 15.52 -3.43
C GLU A 471 -1.21 14.82 -3.11
N GLY A 472 -0.20 15.06 -3.94
CA GLY A 472 1.13 14.49 -3.75
C GLY A 472 1.86 15.01 -2.51
N LEU A 473 3.06 14.48 -2.24
CA LEU A 473 3.95 14.99 -1.19
C LEU A 473 4.75 16.24 -1.58
N PHE A 474 4.57 16.74 -2.81
CA PHE A 474 5.35 17.85 -3.37
C PHE A 474 4.46 18.87 -4.07
N ASN A 475 4.84 20.15 -3.94
CA ASN A 475 4.29 21.25 -4.70
C ASN A 475 4.78 21.20 -6.17
N GLU A 476 4.15 21.98 -7.05
CA GLU A 476 4.55 22.08 -8.46
C GLU A 476 6.02 22.50 -8.66
N ASP A 477 6.55 23.33 -7.76
CA ASP A 477 7.94 23.79 -7.81
C ASP A 477 8.96 22.73 -7.30
N GLY A 478 8.47 21.57 -6.87
CA GLY A 478 9.26 20.46 -6.34
C GLY A 478 9.62 20.58 -4.86
N SER A 479 9.18 21.62 -4.15
CA SER A 479 9.29 21.69 -2.69
C SER A 479 8.33 20.70 -2.00
N ALA A 480 8.74 20.15 -0.87
CA ALA A 480 7.92 19.19 -0.13
C ALA A 480 6.76 19.86 0.61
N GLN A 481 5.61 19.20 0.63
CA GLN A 481 4.45 19.58 1.43
C GLN A 481 4.66 19.07 2.88
N MET A 482 5.43 19.85 3.66
CA MET A 482 6.03 19.34 4.90
C MET A 482 5.03 18.93 5.98
N GLU A 483 3.84 19.52 6.06
CA GLU A 483 2.85 19.12 7.06
C GLU A 483 2.29 17.72 6.76
N LYS A 484 2.02 17.41 5.48
CA LYS A 484 1.64 16.09 5.00
C LYS A 484 2.77 15.07 5.16
N VAL A 485 4.01 15.47 4.85
CA VAL A 485 5.18 14.61 5.09
C VAL A 485 5.31 14.26 6.58
N ARG A 486 5.01 15.19 7.50
CA ARG A 486 4.97 14.91 8.94
C ARG A 486 3.81 13.99 9.33
N ALA A 487 2.62 14.21 8.76
CA ALA A 487 1.44 13.38 9.02
C ALA A 487 1.53 11.94 8.50
N LEU A 488 2.44 11.67 7.57
CA LEU A 488 2.76 10.30 7.13
C LEU A 488 4.06 9.77 7.75
N GLY A 489 4.78 10.62 8.47
CA GLY A 489 6.13 10.36 8.99
C GLY A 489 6.14 9.65 10.36
N HIS A 490 5.25 8.69 10.56
CA HIS A 490 5.05 8.02 11.84
C HIS A 490 6.24 7.09 12.17
N PRO A 491 6.61 6.97 13.46
CA PRO A 491 7.39 5.82 13.93
C PRO A 491 6.61 4.52 13.68
N TYR A 492 7.30 3.44 13.28
CA TYR A 492 6.65 2.14 13.08
C TYR A 492 7.60 0.96 13.27
N ALA A 493 7.05 -0.17 13.71
CA ALA A 493 7.76 -1.44 13.83
C ALA A 493 8.03 -2.05 12.45
N ARG A 494 9.14 -1.66 11.82
CA ARG A 494 9.50 -2.08 10.46
C ARG A 494 9.82 -3.57 10.32
N ARG A 495 10.26 -4.22 11.41
CA ARG A 495 10.58 -5.65 11.43
C ARG A 495 10.46 -6.20 12.84
N VAL A 496 9.58 -7.19 13.03
CA VAL A 496 9.37 -7.83 14.32
C VAL A 496 9.75 -9.30 14.23
N GLN A 497 10.69 -9.76 15.06
CA GLN A 497 10.98 -11.19 15.18
C GLN A 497 9.98 -11.83 16.15
N GLY A 498 8.73 -11.95 15.71
CA GLY A 498 7.59 -12.39 16.52
C GLY A 498 6.30 -11.78 15.98
N HIS A 499 5.45 -11.25 16.86
CA HIS A 499 4.18 -10.63 16.48
C HIS A 499 4.09 -9.19 16.97
N LEU A 500 3.60 -8.30 16.10
CA LEU A 500 3.08 -7.00 16.49
C LEU A 500 1.66 -7.22 17.00
N GLU A 501 1.43 -7.02 18.29
CA GLU A 501 0.11 -7.22 18.91
C GLU A 501 -0.73 -5.94 18.81
N TYR A 502 -0.07 -4.78 18.86
CA TYR A 502 -0.71 -3.47 18.78
C TYR A 502 0.33 -2.40 18.46
N ALA A 503 -0.02 -1.41 17.64
CA ALA A 503 0.71 -0.15 17.51
C ALA A 503 -0.26 1.03 17.37
N SER A 504 0.17 2.20 17.81
CA SER A 504 -0.48 3.46 17.49
C SER A 504 0.50 4.61 17.59
N PHE A 505 0.27 5.64 16.78
CA PHE A 505 0.91 6.93 16.91
C PHE A 505 -0.14 8.02 17.18
N GLU A 506 0.13 8.87 18.18
CA GLU A 506 -0.68 10.05 18.50
C GLU A 506 0.08 11.31 18.07
N GLN A 507 -0.40 11.95 17.00
CA GLN A 507 0.34 13.03 16.36
C GLN A 507 0.45 14.30 17.22
N ALA A 508 -0.55 14.61 18.07
CA ALA A 508 -0.52 15.85 18.87
C ALA A 508 0.50 15.82 20.02
N GLY A 509 0.89 14.64 20.52
CA GLY A 509 1.93 14.45 21.53
C GLY A 509 3.19 13.75 21.02
N ASN A 510 3.28 13.47 19.72
CA ASN A 510 4.32 12.64 19.08
C ASN A 510 4.51 11.29 19.81
N HIS A 511 3.45 10.72 20.37
CA HIS A 511 3.57 9.52 21.19
C HIS A 511 3.30 8.27 20.36
N TYR A 512 4.35 7.48 20.12
CA TYR A 512 4.23 6.14 19.57
C TYR A 512 4.17 5.11 20.69
N HIS A 513 3.20 4.20 20.62
CA HIS A 513 3.10 3.06 21.50
C HIS A 513 3.02 1.77 20.68
N ALA A 514 3.78 0.75 21.07
CA ALA A 514 3.69 -0.58 20.48
C ALA A 514 3.75 -1.68 21.54
N THR A 515 2.92 -2.71 21.38
CA THR A 515 3.02 -3.96 22.11
C THR A 515 3.54 -5.05 21.18
N LEU A 516 4.72 -5.58 21.47
CA LEU A 516 5.41 -6.56 20.65
C LEU A 516 5.59 -7.87 21.42
N ASN A 517 5.23 -8.99 20.82
CA ASN A 517 5.58 -10.31 21.31
C ASN A 517 6.84 -10.78 20.57
N ILE A 518 8.02 -10.54 21.15
CA ILE A 518 9.31 -10.73 20.47
C ILE A 518 10.02 -12.00 20.94
N THR A 519 10.67 -12.68 20.00
CA THR A 519 11.52 -13.85 20.24
C THR A 519 13.00 -13.59 19.89
N GLY A 520 13.31 -12.37 19.44
CA GLY A 520 14.65 -11.93 19.09
C GLY A 520 14.68 -10.49 18.59
N VAL A 521 15.72 -10.16 17.82
CA VAL A 521 16.02 -8.79 17.40
C VAL A 521 14.92 -8.24 16.51
N SER A 522 14.40 -7.07 16.88
CA SER A 522 13.35 -6.34 16.16
C SER A 522 13.81 -4.90 15.90
N GLU A 523 13.26 -4.29 14.84
CA GLU A 523 13.65 -2.97 14.38
C GLU A 523 12.41 -2.06 14.32
N VAL A 524 12.57 -0.84 14.83
CA VAL A 524 11.57 0.23 14.78
C VAL A 524 12.19 1.39 14.01
N PHE A 525 11.49 1.85 12.99
CA PHE A 525 11.87 3.03 12.22
C PHE A 525 11.25 4.27 12.85
N LEU A 526 12.00 5.36 12.87
CA LEU A 526 11.52 6.69 13.20
C LEU A 526 12.44 7.73 12.58
N ASN A 527 11.93 8.94 12.33
CA ASN A 527 12.73 10.07 11.89
C ASN A 527 12.75 11.15 12.99
N PRO A 528 13.77 11.18 13.85
CA PRO A 528 13.83 12.13 14.96
C PRO A 528 13.76 13.60 14.52
N ASP A 529 14.37 13.95 13.38
CA ASP A 529 14.35 15.33 12.88
C ASP A 529 12.97 15.77 12.39
N LEU A 530 12.12 14.81 12.00
CA LEU A 530 10.77 15.07 11.50
C LEU A 530 9.74 15.02 12.63
N THR A 531 9.82 13.99 13.48
CA THR A 531 8.79 13.65 14.48
C THR A 531 9.15 14.16 15.88
N TYR A 532 10.44 14.28 16.21
CA TYR A 532 10.94 14.64 17.55
C TYR A 532 11.96 15.80 17.52
N PRO A 533 11.67 16.92 16.82
CA PRO A 533 12.68 17.88 16.39
C PRO A 533 13.30 18.72 17.53
N ASP A 534 12.61 18.85 18.66
CA ASP A 534 12.99 19.82 19.70
C ASP A 534 14.14 19.32 20.58
N ASN A 535 13.95 18.17 21.24
CA ASN A 535 14.89 17.66 22.25
C ASN A 535 15.32 16.20 21.98
N GLY A 536 14.93 15.63 20.84
CA GLY A 536 15.08 14.22 20.54
C GLY A 536 13.99 13.36 21.19
N VAL A 537 14.18 12.05 21.09
CA VAL A 537 13.20 11.05 21.48
C VAL A 537 13.53 10.42 22.83
N MET A 538 12.54 10.29 23.69
CA MET A 538 12.55 9.40 24.85
C MET A 538 12.14 8.00 24.41
N VAL A 539 12.89 7.00 24.88
CA VAL A 539 12.59 5.58 24.63
C VAL A 539 12.34 4.94 25.99
N ASP A 540 11.13 4.44 26.20
CA ASP A 540 10.80 3.58 27.34
C ASP A 540 10.40 2.20 26.83
N ILE A 541 10.98 1.19 27.47
CA ILE A 541 10.71 -0.19 27.13
C ILE A 541 10.48 -0.95 28.42
N SER A 542 9.31 -1.57 28.51
CA SER A 542 8.93 -2.38 29.66
C SER A 542 8.49 -3.77 29.20
N THR A 543 8.75 -4.77 30.05
CA THR A 543 8.32 -6.15 29.83
C THR A 543 7.37 -6.56 30.95
N VAL A 544 6.37 -7.40 30.65
CA VAL A 544 5.38 -7.88 31.64
C VAL A 544 6.05 -8.59 32.83
N SER A 545 7.21 -9.21 32.63
CA SER A 545 7.96 -9.91 33.68
C SER A 545 8.92 -9.04 34.49
N GLY A 546 9.03 -7.74 34.19
CA GLY A 546 9.92 -6.81 34.89
C GLY A 546 11.41 -7.01 34.58
N GLY A 547 11.72 -7.53 33.39
CA GLY A 547 13.08 -7.61 32.85
C GLY A 547 13.50 -6.35 32.11
N ASP A 548 14.79 -6.02 32.21
CA ASP A 548 15.40 -4.89 31.48
C ASP A 548 15.44 -5.18 29.98
N ALA A 549 14.95 -4.25 29.16
CA ALA A 549 15.08 -4.25 27.70
C ALA A 549 16.35 -3.57 27.22
N GLY A 550 17.05 -4.21 26.28
CA GLY A 550 18.17 -3.62 25.59
C GLY A 550 17.67 -2.93 24.33
N PHE A 551 18.11 -1.69 24.12
CA PHE A 551 17.98 -1.02 22.84
C PHE A 551 19.27 -0.31 22.45
N TYR A 552 19.47 -0.18 21.16
CA TYR A 552 20.53 0.64 20.60
C TYR A 552 20.12 1.18 19.23
N TRP A 553 20.79 2.24 18.80
CA TRP A 553 20.60 2.81 17.47
C TRP A 553 21.56 2.14 16.49
N ASP A 554 21.03 1.41 15.49
CA ASP A 554 21.84 0.86 14.39
C ASP A 554 22.23 1.98 13.41
N ARG A 555 21.28 2.86 13.13
CA ARG A 555 21.38 4.05 12.30
C ARG A 555 20.57 5.18 12.94
N GLU A 556 20.73 6.41 12.45
CA GLU A 556 20.01 7.59 12.96
C GLU A 556 18.48 7.37 13.05
N ASN A 557 17.92 6.56 12.15
CA ASN A 557 16.48 6.36 12.02
C ASN A 557 16.01 4.92 12.33
N VAL A 558 16.88 4.08 12.93
CA VAL A 558 16.54 2.68 13.24
C VAL A 558 16.92 2.34 14.66
N LEU A 559 15.89 2.22 15.50
CA LEU A 559 15.99 1.71 16.87
C LEU A 559 15.91 0.18 16.83
N VAL A 560 16.96 -0.47 17.30
CA VAL A 560 17.00 -1.92 17.45
C VAL A 560 16.61 -2.27 18.89
N VAL A 561 15.66 -3.18 19.04
CA VAL A 561 15.22 -3.70 20.32
C VAL A 561 15.55 -5.19 20.38
N GLU A 562 16.22 -5.63 21.44
CA GLU A 562 16.64 -7.01 21.60
C GLU A 562 16.40 -7.56 23.01
N PRO A 563 16.08 -8.87 23.11
CA PRO A 563 15.92 -9.51 24.39
C PRO A 563 17.27 -9.68 25.13
N LEU A 564 17.38 -9.09 26.32
CA LEU A 564 18.45 -9.38 27.28
C LEU A 564 18.23 -10.73 27.99
N ASN A 565 19.32 -11.37 28.41
CA ASN A 565 19.29 -12.71 28.99
C ASN A 565 18.47 -12.78 30.30
N GLY A 566 17.48 -13.68 30.34
CA GLY A 566 16.83 -14.11 31.59
C GLY A 566 15.44 -13.52 31.87
N ALA A 567 14.93 -12.62 31.02
CA ALA A 567 13.56 -12.11 31.10
C ALA A 567 12.59 -12.89 30.19
N ASP A 568 11.31 -12.88 30.54
CA ASP A 568 10.23 -13.30 29.65
C ASP A 568 9.83 -12.12 28.78
N TRP A 569 10.05 -12.27 27.47
CA TRP A 569 9.85 -11.26 26.43
C TRP A 569 8.50 -11.40 25.71
N SER A 570 7.68 -12.33 26.20
CA SER A 570 6.28 -12.40 25.81
C SER A 570 5.63 -11.08 26.26
N TYR A 571 5.27 -10.23 25.29
CA TYR A 571 4.63 -8.92 25.50
C TYR A 571 5.56 -7.85 26.09
N MET A 572 6.27 -7.18 25.21
CA MET A 572 7.06 -5.97 25.47
C MET A 572 6.26 -4.74 25.04
N HIS A 573 6.22 -3.72 25.90
CA HIS A 573 5.68 -2.41 25.57
C HIS A 573 6.84 -1.47 25.22
N LEU A 574 6.71 -0.78 24.10
CA LEU A 574 7.63 0.25 23.62
C LEU A 574 6.87 1.55 23.51
N ASP A 575 7.38 2.59 24.15
CA ASP A 575 6.84 3.93 24.11
C ASP A 575 7.93 4.91 23.64
N LEU A 576 7.59 5.73 22.64
CA LEU A 576 8.45 6.80 22.11
C LEU A 576 7.72 8.13 22.18
N TRP A 577 8.31 9.16 22.76
CA TRP A 577 7.72 10.50 22.85
C TRP A 577 8.80 11.59 22.91
N ASP A 578 8.40 12.85 22.83
CA ASP A 578 9.32 13.99 22.92
C ASP A 578 10.11 14.00 24.24
N TYR A 579 11.42 14.22 24.17
CA TYR A 579 12.23 14.35 25.37
C TYR A 579 11.83 15.60 26.18
N PRO A 580 11.45 15.45 27.46
CA PRO A 580 10.99 16.57 28.28
C PRO A 580 12.16 17.51 28.59
N VAL A 581 11.90 18.82 28.46
CA VAL A 581 12.85 19.92 28.76
C VAL A 581 13.15 20.04 30.26
#